data_AF-A0A964RU20-F1
#
_entry.id   AF-A0A964RU20-F1
#
_cell.length_a   1.000
_cell.length_b   1.000
_cell.length_c   1.000
_cell.angle_alpha   90.00
_cell.angle_beta   90.00
_cell.angle_gamma   90.00
#
_symmetry.space_group_name_H-M   'P 1'
#
loop_
_entity.id
_entity.type
_entity.pdbx_description
1 polymer ?
#
loop_
_entity_poly.entity_id
_entity_poly.type
_entity_poly.pdbx_seq_one_letter_code
_entity_poly.pdbx_strand_id
1 'polypeptide(L)'
;MKLRDLKAWLENLSDEELDKELLYNSMDYGISGTVGEINRCDENLYYVGDDPLLLHTQDELKKRGFTKKQISKLDIEVPEGCYYIELSNEYSILERFVQ
;
A
#
# COMPACT_ATOMS: atom_id res chain seq x y z
N MET A 1 4.50 14.33 2.34
CA MET A 1 5.94 14.35 2.70
C MET A 1 6.71 13.63 1.61
N LYS A 2 7.90 14.10 1.19
CA LYS A 2 8.77 13.34 0.26
C LYS A 2 9.69 12.40 1.05
N LEU A 3 10.22 11.35 0.42
CA LEU A 3 11.16 10.41 1.08
C LEU A 3 12.40 11.11 1.66
N ARG A 4 12.91 12.15 1.01
CA ARG A 4 14.03 12.94 1.52
C ARG A 4 13.70 13.68 2.82
N ASP A 5 12.45 14.10 2.98
CA ASP A 5 11.99 14.80 4.17
C ASP A 5 11.82 13.81 5.33
N LEU A 6 11.28 12.62 5.03
CA LEU A 6 11.19 11.51 5.98
C LEU A 6 12.58 11.09 6.47
N LYS A 7 13.54 10.92 5.55
CA LYS A 7 14.94 10.60 5.90
C LYS A 7 15.53 11.65 6.84
N ALA A 8 15.40 12.94 6.49
CA ALA A 8 15.92 14.02 7.32
C ALA A 8 15.25 14.04 8.71
N TRP A 9 13.97 13.71 8.79
CA TRP A 9 13.26 13.59 10.06
C TRP A 9 13.79 12.42 10.90
N LEU A 10 13.98 11.24 10.31
CA LEU A 10 14.54 10.05 10.97
C LEU A 10 15.97 10.30 11.48
N GLU A 11 16.80 11.01 10.72
CA GLU A 11 18.18 11.35 11.11
C GLU A 11 18.28 12.23 12.36
N ASN A 12 17.18 12.87 12.78
CA ASN A 12 17.13 13.67 14.01
C ASN A 12 16.70 12.87 15.25
N LEU A 13 16.37 11.59 15.10
CA LEU A 13 16.00 10.71 16.20
C LEU A 13 17.24 10.08 16.84
N SER A 14 17.15 9.74 18.14
CA SER A 14 18.17 8.92 18.80
C SER A 14 18.03 7.46 18.38
N ASP A 15 19.08 6.66 18.58
CA ASP A 15 19.05 5.22 18.32
C ASP A 15 17.88 4.53 19.07
N GLU A 16 17.64 4.90 20.33
CA GLU A 16 16.51 4.38 21.13
C GLU A 16 15.13 4.68 20.50
N GLU A 17 14.98 5.84 19.84
CA GLU A 17 13.73 6.18 19.15
C GLU A 17 13.62 5.44 17.80
N LEU A 18 14.74 5.20 17.12
CA LEU A 18 14.78 4.44 15.86
C LEU A 18 14.47 2.95 16.02
N ASP A 19 14.68 2.40 17.22
CA ASP A 19 14.35 1.01 17.56
C ASP A 19 12.84 0.77 17.82
N LYS A 20 12.02 1.83 17.83
CA LYS A 20 10.56 1.71 18.06
C LYS A 20 9.82 1.34 16.77
N GLU A 21 8.67 0.71 16.94
CA GLU A 21 7.77 0.39 15.82
C GLU A 21 7.20 1.65 15.15
N LEU A 22 7.22 1.67 13.82
CA LEU A 22 6.50 2.68 13.03
C LEU A 22 5.03 2.24 12.88
N LEU A 23 4.11 3.03 13.43
CA LEU A 23 2.67 2.82 13.29
C LEU A 23 2.09 3.70 12.17
N TYR A 24 1.27 3.10 11.32
CA TYR A 24 0.37 3.82 10.42
C TYR A 24 -1.00 3.98 11.08
N ASN A 25 -1.64 5.13 10.89
CA ASN A 25 -3.00 5.38 11.33
C ASN A 25 -3.76 6.18 10.27
N SER A 26 -4.82 5.60 9.73
CA SER A 26 -5.74 6.27 8.81
C SER A 26 -6.97 6.77 9.57
N MET A 27 -7.23 8.07 9.44
CA MET A 27 -8.42 8.70 10.00
C MET A 27 -9.68 8.36 9.20
N ASP A 28 -9.54 8.21 7.88
CA ASP A 28 -10.67 8.05 6.96
C ASP A 28 -11.14 6.60 6.86
N TYR A 29 -10.21 5.64 6.97
CA TYR A 29 -10.51 4.22 6.82
C TYR A 29 -10.65 3.49 8.16
N GLY A 30 -10.35 4.14 9.29
CA GLY A 30 -10.44 3.53 10.62
C GLY A 30 -9.48 2.36 10.81
N ILE A 31 -8.37 2.35 10.06
CA ILE A 31 -7.35 1.29 10.11
C ILE A 31 -6.07 1.89 10.70
N SER A 32 -5.51 1.20 11.67
CA SER A 32 -4.18 1.45 12.21
C SER A 32 -3.42 0.15 12.41
N GLY A 33 -2.09 0.22 12.39
CA GLY A 33 -1.25 -0.95 12.57
C GLY A 33 0.23 -0.67 12.37
N THR A 34 1.05 -1.64 12.74
CA THR A 34 2.50 -1.61 12.55
C THR A 34 2.84 -1.74 11.07
N VAL A 35 3.73 -0.87 10.59
CA VAL A 35 4.26 -0.93 9.23
C VAL A 35 5.29 -2.06 9.17
N GLY A 36 4.90 -3.18 8.56
CA GLY A 36 5.81 -4.32 8.37
C GLY A 36 6.78 -4.12 7.20
N GLU A 37 6.30 -3.54 6.09
CA GLU A 37 7.08 -3.34 4.87
C GLU A 37 6.69 -2.04 4.16
N ILE A 38 7.68 -1.42 3.50
CA ILE A 38 7.48 -0.32 2.55
C ILE A 38 7.83 -0.84 1.17
N ASN A 39 6.81 -1.03 0.34
CA ASN A 39 6.93 -1.58 -0.99
C ASN A 39 7.24 -0.47 -2.00
N ARG A 40 7.95 -0.81 -3.07
CA ARG A 40 8.09 0.02 -4.27
C ARG A 40 7.31 -0.63 -5.40
N CYS A 41 6.48 0.13 -6.09
CA CYS A 41 5.88 -0.35 -7.31
C CYS A 41 6.74 0.02 -8.52
N ASP A 42 6.93 -0.92 -9.43
CA ASP A 42 7.59 -0.69 -10.73
C ASP A 42 6.56 -0.51 -11.87
N GLU A 43 5.27 -0.48 -11.52
CA GLU A 43 4.15 -0.22 -12.43
C GLU A 43 3.08 0.62 -11.71
N ASN A 44 2.21 1.27 -12.47
CA ASN A 44 1.02 1.92 -11.91
C ASN A 44 0.09 0.87 -11.29
N LEU A 45 -0.36 1.15 -10.07
CA LEU A 45 -1.32 0.32 -9.37
C LEU A 45 -2.69 1.00 -9.33
N TYR A 46 -3.72 0.21 -9.58
CA TYR A 46 -5.11 0.64 -9.73
C TYR A 46 -5.98 0.00 -8.67
N TYR A 47 -6.85 0.79 -8.05
CA TYR A 47 -7.94 0.27 -7.24
C TYR A 47 -9.20 0.11 -8.09
N VAL A 48 -9.91 -1.00 -7.88
CA VAL A 48 -11.12 -1.33 -8.65
C VAL A 48 -12.40 -1.33 -7.80
N GLY A 49 -12.33 -0.90 -6.54
CA GLY A 49 -13.48 -0.89 -5.63
C GLY A 49 -13.71 -2.19 -4.86
N ASP A 50 -12.72 -3.09 -4.81
CA ASP A 50 -12.79 -4.35 -4.06
C ASP A 50 -12.58 -4.10 -2.55
N ASP A 51 -13.26 -4.85 -1.68
CA ASP A 51 -13.00 -4.88 -0.23
C ASP A 51 -12.54 -6.30 0.16
N PRO A 52 -11.29 -6.50 0.62
CA PRO A 52 -10.30 -5.52 1.05
C PRO A 52 -9.69 -4.72 -0.10
N LEU A 53 -9.11 -3.57 0.24
CA LEU A 53 -8.46 -2.65 -0.68
C LEU A 53 -7.22 -3.31 -1.32
N LEU A 54 -7.44 -3.99 -2.45
CA LEU A 54 -6.40 -4.64 -3.25
C LEU A 54 -6.10 -3.79 -4.47
N LEU A 55 -4.82 -3.48 -4.65
CA LEU A 55 -4.33 -2.77 -5.82
C LEU A 55 -3.84 -3.77 -6.86
N HIS A 56 -4.02 -3.42 -8.13
CA HIS A 56 -3.69 -4.30 -9.24
C HIS A 56 -2.84 -3.59 -10.28
N THR A 57 -1.94 -4.34 -10.92
CA THR A 57 -1.27 -3.86 -12.12
C THR A 57 -2.22 -3.86 -13.31
N GLN A 58 -1.88 -3.10 -14.34
CA GLN A 58 -2.64 -3.11 -15.58
C GLN A 58 -2.74 -4.52 -16.21
N ASP A 59 -1.69 -5.34 -16.08
CA ASP A 59 -1.65 -6.69 -16.66
C ASP A 59 -2.50 -7.69 -15.88
N GLU A 60 -2.58 -7.56 -14.55
CA GLU A 60 -3.53 -8.33 -13.73
C GLU A 60 -4.98 -8.01 -14.09
N LEU A 61 -5.31 -6.73 -14.27
CA LEU A 61 -6.66 -6.32 -14.67
C LEU A 61 -7.04 -6.88 -16.05
N LYS A 62 -6.11 -6.92 -17.01
CA LYS A 62 -6.34 -7.57 -18.32
C LYS A 62 -6.65 -9.06 -18.15
N LYS A 63 -5.90 -9.76 -17.28
CA LYS A 63 -6.14 -11.19 -16.99
C LYS A 63 -7.51 -11.41 -16.32
N ARG A 64 -7.99 -10.45 -15.53
CA ARG A 64 -9.35 -10.43 -14.94
C ARG A 64 -10.46 -10.08 -15.94
N GLY A 65 -10.12 -9.78 -17.20
CA GLY A 65 -11.10 -9.48 -18.26
C GLY A 65 -11.40 -8.00 -18.47
N PHE A 66 -10.69 -7.08 -17.80
CA PHE A 66 -10.85 -5.65 -18.04
C PHE A 66 -10.32 -5.25 -19.42
N THR A 67 -11.10 -4.46 -20.14
CA THR A 67 -10.67 -3.87 -21.41
C THR A 67 -9.77 -2.66 -21.18
N LYS A 68 -8.89 -2.35 -22.14
CA LYS A 68 -8.05 -1.14 -22.10
C LYS A 68 -8.85 0.15 -21.85
N LYS A 69 -10.05 0.25 -22.42
CA LYS A 69 -10.95 1.41 -22.27
C LYS A 69 -11.56 1.51 -20.86
N GLN A 70 -11.73 0.39 -20.16
CA GLN A 70 -12.15 0.40 -18.76
C GLN A 70 -10.98 0.81 -17.86
N ILE A 71 -9.80 0.21 -18.07
CA ILE A 71 -8.61 0.52 -17.27
C ILE A 71 -8.22 1.99 -17.42
N SER A 72 -8.32 2.58 -18.62
CA SER A 72 -8.00 3.99 -18.84
C SER A 72 -8.94 4.98 -18.13
N LYS A 73 -10.02 4.50 -17.50
CA LYS A 73 -10.94 5.31 -16.70
C LYS A 73 -10.74 5.09 -15.20
N LEU A 74 -9.91 4.13 -14.80
CA LEU A 74 -9.53 3.95 -13.42
C LEU A 74 -8.47 4.97 -13.07
N ASP A 75 -8.52 5.44 -11.83
CA ASP A 75 -7.49 6.30 -11.29
C ASP A 75 -6.24 5.48 -10.93
N ILE A 76 -5.07 6.10 -11.10
CA ILE A 76 -3.82 5.54 -10.62
C ILE A 76 -3.73 5.91 -9.14
N GLU A 77 -3.91 4.92 -8.27
CA GLU A 77 -3.81 5.12 -6.82
C GLU A 77 -2.35 5.23 -6.39
N VAL A 78 -1.49 4.38 -6.95
CA VAL A 78 -0.05 4.42 -6.70
C VAL A 78 0.68 4.51 -8.04
N PRO A 79 1.31 5.66 -8.35
CA PRO A 79 2.08 5.83 -9.57
C PRO A 79 3.34 4.97 -9.61
N GLU A 80 3.74 4.54 -10.79
CA GLU A 80 5.00 3.84 -11.06
C GLU A 80 6.20 4.54 -10.39
N GLY A 81 7.06 3.73 -9.76
CA GLY A 81 8.29 4.18 -9.10
C GLY A 81 8.06 4.80 -7.71
N CYS A 82 6.82 4.84 -7.23
CA CYS A 82 6.51 5.32 -5.89
C CYS A 82 6.63 4.20 -4.84
N TYR A 83 6.70 4.65 -3.58
CA TYR A 83 6.74 3.77 -2.43
C TYR A 83 5.41 3.85 -1.68
N TYR A 84 4.94 2.72 -1.19
CA TYR A 84 3.66 2.61 -0.50
C TYR A 84 3.74 1.58 0.63
N ILE A 85 2.80 1.66 1.54
CA ILE A 85 2.72 0.77 2.70
C ILE A 85 1.50 -0.12 2.48
N GLU A 86 1.71 -1.43 2.57
CA GLU A 86 0.62 -2.38 2.75
C GLU A 86 0.57 -2.72 4.23
N LEU A 87 -0.59 -2.51 4.85
CA LEU A 87 -0.81 -3.03 6.19
C LEU A 87 -1.10 -4.51 6.03
N SER A 88 -0.08 -5.32 6.28
CA SER A 88 -0.15 -6.77 6.27
C SER A 88 -1.15 -7.22 7.33
N ASN A 89 -2.40 -7.41 6.93
CA ASN A 89 -3.36 -8.19 7.69
C ASN A 89 -3.07 -9.67 7.43
N GLU A 90 -1.85 -10.14 7.77
CA GLU A 90 -1.54 -11.58 7.74
C GLU A 90 -2.54 -12.41 8.57
N TYR A 91 -3.41 -11.75 9.36
CA TYR A 91 -4.45 -12.38 10.17
C TYR A 91 -5.92 -12.15 9.76
N SER A 92 -6.30 -11.28 8.82
CA SER A 92 -7.74 -10.90 8.75
C SER A 92 -8.58 -11.56 7.65
N ILE A 93 -8.03 -11.98 6.51
CA ILE A 93 -8.87 -12.47 5.40
C ILE A 93 -8.49 -13.84 4.85
N LEU A 94 -7.22 -14.24 4.82
CA LEU A 94 -6.85 -15.52 4.19
C LEU A 94 -6.94 -16.73 5.14
N GLU A 95 -6.64 -16.60 6.43
CA GLU A 95 -6.74 -17.72 7.38
C GLU A 95 -8.19 -18.12 7.72
N ARG A 96 -9.18 -17.24 7.49
CA ARG A 96 -10.60 -17.55 7.73
C ARG A 96 -11.22 -18.53 6.73
N PHE A 97 -10.56 -18.81 5.60
CA PHE A 97 -11.07 -19.69 4.54
C PHE A 97 -10.24 -20.96 4.34
N VAL A 98 -9.30 -21.27 5.25
CA VAL A 98 -8.46 -22.49 5.19
C VAL A 98 -8.61 -23.36 6.46
N GLN A 99 -9.76 -23.31 7.13
CA GLN A 99 -10.18 -24.33 8.11
C GLN A 99 -11.39 -25.12 7.61
#